data_AF-A0A6J3BPR2-F1
#
_entry.id   AF-A0A6J3BPR2-F1
#
_cell.length_a   1.000
_cell.length_b   1.000
_cell.length_c   1.000
_cell.angle_alpha   90.00
_cell.angle_beta   90.00
_cell.angle_gamma   90.00
#
_symmetry.space_group_name_H-M   'P 1'
#
loop_
_entity.id
_entity.type
_entity.pdbx_description
1 polymer ?
#
loop_
_entity_poly.entity_id
_entity_poly.type
_entity_poly.pdbx_seq_one_letter_code
_entity_poly.pdbx_strand_id
1 'polypeptide(L)'
;MWTFVTQLLVTLVLLGFFLVSCQNVMHIVRGSLCFVLKRIHQELDKELGESEGLSDDEETFSTRVVRRRVLLKENELQNIPGEQVTEEHFTDEQGNVVTKKIIRKVVRQIEPSGADDTQEHGEAHTSTPNP
;
A
#
# COMPACT_ATOMS: atom_id res chain seq x y z
N MET A 1 -7.59 29.83 53.31
CA MET A 1 -7.18 30.14 51.93
C MET A 1 -5.97 29.33 51.47
N TRP A 2 -4.90 29.21 52.27
CA TRP A 2 -3.68 28.46 51.90
C TRP A 2 -3.91 26.97 51.59
N THR A 3 -4.78 26.30 52.34
CA THR A 3 -5.13 24.88 52.15
C THR A 3 -5.80 24.61 50.80
N PHE A 4 -6.67 25.52 50.35
CA PHE A 4 -7.27 25.48 49.01
C PHE A 4 -6.22 25.62 47.92
N VAL A 5 -5.24 26.52 48.12
CA VAL A 5 -4.16 26.73 47.15
C VAL A 5 -3.26 25.50 47.08
N THR A 6 -2.87 24.91 48.21
CA THR A 6 -2.07 23.68 48.23
C THR A 6 -2.83 22.50 47.66
N GLN A 7 -4.13 22.38 47.94
CA GLN A 7 -4.96 21.32 47.39
C GLN A 7 -5.12 21.47 45.87
N LEU A 8 -5.35 22.70 45.37
CA LEU A 8 -5.39 22.99 43.93
C LEU A 8 -4.07 22.62 43.25
N LEU A 9 -2.93 22.98 43.87
CA LEU A 9 -1.59 22.68 43.34
C LEU A 9 -1.31 21.17 43.27
N VAL A 10 -1.64 20.43 44.34
CA VAL A 10 -1.51 18.97 44.38
C VAL A 10 -2.42 18.31 43.34
N THR A 11 -3.67 18.77 43.23
CA THR A 11 -4.60 18.26 42.22
C THR A 11 -4.10 18.54 40.80
N LEU A 12 -3.53 19.72 40.54
CA LEU A 12 -2.98 20.09 39.24
C LEU A 12 -1.78 19.22 38.86
N VAL A 13 -0.89 18.94 39.81
CA VAL A 13 0.28 18.07 39.59
C VAL A 13 -0.16 16.64 39.29
N LEU A 14 -1.09 16.08 40.08
CA LEU A 14 -1.63 14.75 39.86
C LEU A 14 -2.38 14.65 38.53
N LEU A 15 -3.16 15.68 38.17
CA LEU A 15 -3.83 15.77 36.88
C LEU A 15 -2.83 15.83 35.73
N GLY A 16 -1.72 16.55 35.87
CA GLY A 16 -0.64 16.58 34.88
C GLY A 16 -0.02 15.21 34.63
N PHE A 17 0.35 14.48 35.69
CA PHE A 17 0.85 13.12 35.57
C PHE A 17 -0.17 12.16 34.94
N PHE A 18 -1.44 12.28 35.33
CA PHE A 18 -2.52 11.50 34.74
C PHE A 18 -2.69 11.78 33.26
N LEU A 19 -2.66 13.06 32.83
CA LEU A 19 -2.79 13.43 31.43
C LEU A 19 -1.61 12.93 30.58
N VAL A 20 -0.37 12.98 31.09
CA VAL A 20 0.81 12.43 30.41
C VAL A 20 0.72 10.89 30.32
N SER A 21 0.29 10.23 31.39
CA SER A 21 0.05 8.77 31.40
C SER A 21 -1.06 8.39 30.42
N CYS A 22 -2.16 9.16 30.40
CA CYS A 22 -3.28 8.96 29.49
C CYS A 22 -2.90 9.25 28.04
N GLN A 23 -2.02 10.22 27.74
CA GLN A 23 -1.53 10.43 26.38
C GLN A 23 -0.83 9.18 25.83
N ASN A 24 0.00 8.53 26.64
CA ASN A 24 0.72 7.33 26.24
C ASN A 24 -0.23 6.14 26.01
N VAL A 25 -1.19 5.95 26.90
CA VAL A 25 -2.23 4.90 26.77
C VAL A 25 -3.15 5.20 25.58
N MET A 26 -3.61 6.44 25.43
CA MET A 26 -4.56 6.83 24.40
C MET A 26 -3.92 6.80 23.00
N HIS A 27 -2.60 7.01 22.87
CA HIS A 27 -1.89 6.81 21.60
C HIS A 27 -1.92 5.34 21.15
N ILE A 28 -1.72 4.40 22.08
CA ILE A 28 -1.78 2.96 21.80
C ILE A 28 -3.23 2.51 21.54
N VAL A 29 -4.17 2.98 22.37
CA VAL A 29 -5.60 2.68 22.21
C VAL A 29 -6.15 3.24 20.91
N ARG A 30 -5.72 4.42 20.45
CA ARG A 30 -6.16 5.00 19.18
C ARG A 30 -5.74 4.15 17.97
N GLY A 31 -4.54 3.55 18.02
CA GLY A 31 -4.08 2.60 17.01
C GLY A 31 -4.91 1.31 17.01
N SER A 32 -5.14 0.72 18.19
CA SER A 32 -5.96 -0.49 18.33
C SER A 32 -7.43 -0.24 18.01
N LEU A 33 -7.98 0.92 18.40
CA LEU A 33 -9.37 1.30 18.16
C LEU A 33 -9.60 1.53 16.68
N CYS A 34 -8.70 2.21 15.97
CA CYS A 34 -8.81 2.37 14.52
C CYS A 34 -8.81 1.01 13.80
N PHE A 35 -8.00 0.06 14.26
CA PHE A 35 -7.98 -1.30 13.72
C PHE A 35 -9.29 -2.06 13.99
N VAL A 36 -9.81 -2.02 15.22
CA VAL A 36 -11.06 -2.68 15.59
C VAL A 36 -12.26 -2.00 14.90
N LEU A 37 -12.29 -0.68 14.83
CA LEU A 37 -13.36 0.07 14.16
C LEU A 37 -13.37 -0.22 12.66
N LYS A 38 -12.19 -0.31 12.03
CA LYS A 38 -12.06 -0.71 10.62
C LYS A 38 -12.50 -2.15 10.39
N ARG A 39 -12.19 -3.06 11.32
CA ARG A 39 -12.65 -4.45 11.27
C ARG A 39 -14.17 -4.55 11.39
N ILE A 40 -14.77 -3.81 12.32
CA ILE A 40 -16.23 -3.77 12.50
C ILE A 40 -16.90 -3.12 11.29
N HIS A 41 -16.35 -2.04 10.74
CA HIS A 41 -16.88 -1.41 9.53
C HIS A 41 -16.83 -2.36 8.32
N GLN A 42 -15.75 -3.13 8.19
CA GLN A 42 -15.62 -4.12 7.13
C GLN A 42 -16.57 -5.32 7.32
N GLU A 43 -16.82 -5.72 8.57
CA GLU A 43 -17.82 -6.75 8.90
C GLU A 43 -19.24 -6.24 8.60
N LEU A 44 -19.55 -5.00 8.97
CA LEU A 44 -20.84 -4.37 8.70
C LEU A 44 -21.06 -4.11 7.20
N ASP A 45 -20.05 -3.63 6.46
CA ASP A 45 -20.13 -3.44 5.01
C ASP A 45 -20.33 -4.77 4.27
N LYS A 46 -19.75 -5.85 4.81
CA LYS A 46 -19.98 -7.20 4.29
C LYS A 46 -21.40 -7.65 4.58
N GLU A 47 -21.91 -7.44 5.78
CA GLU A 47 -23.26 -7.85 6.17
C GLU A 47 -24.36 -7.01 5.50
N LEU A 48 -24.10 -5.72 5.20
CA LEU A 48 -24.97 -4.88 4.39
C LEU A 48 -24.88 -5.18 2.88
N GLY A 49 -23.72 -5.65 2.40
CA GLY A 49 -23.50 -5.99 0.99
C GLY A 49 -23.95 -7.41 0.61
N GLU A 50 -24.06 -8.32 1.59
CA GLU A 50 -24.55 -9.70 1.38
C GLU A 50 -26.08 -9.82 1.50
N SER A 51 -26.78 -8.82 2.07
CA SER A 51 -28.23 -8.91 2.32
C SER A 51 -29.13 -8.49 1.13
N GLU A 52 -28.61 -7.81 0.11
CA GLU A 52 -29.43 -7.28 -1.01
C GLU A 52 -29.24 -8.05 -2.35
N GLY A 53 -28.46 -9.14 -2.37
CA GLY A 53 -28.15 -9.92 -3.57
C GLY A 53 -28.92 -11.24 -3.67
N LEU A 54 -30.23 -11.16 -3.89
CA LEU A 54 -31.06 -12.31 -4.26
C LEU A 54 -30.66 -12.80 -5.67
N SER A 55 -29.91 -13.90 -5.78
CA SER A 55 -29.90 -14.87 -6.90
C SER A 55 -28.65 -15.76 -6.83
N ASP A 56 -28.72 -16.78 -5.98
CA ASP A 56 -27.88 -17.97 -6.00
C ASP A 56 -28.26 -18.83 -7.23
N ASP A 57 -27.73 -18.48 -8.40
CA ASP A 57 -27.73 -19.37 -9.57
C ASP A 57 -26.27 -19.61 -9.99
N GLU A 58 -25.70 -20.66 -9.40
CA GLU A 58 -24.72 -21.61 -9.96
C GLU A 58 -23.43 -21.13 -10.66
N GLU A 59 -22.98 -19.89 -10.52
CA GLU A 59 -21.65 -19.49 -11.02
C GLU A 59 -20.63 -19.38 -9.87
N THR A 60 -19.92 -20.48 -9.61
CA THR A 60 -18.89 -20.55 -8.54
C THR A 60 -17.62 -19.78 -8.95
N PHE A 61 -17.63 -18.46 -8.80
CA PHE A 61 -16.45 -17.62 -9.03
C PHE A 61 -15.37 -17.82 -7.96
N SER A 62 -14.40 -18.71 -8.20
CA SER A 62 -13.24 -18.90 -7.31
C SER A 62 -12.05 -18.02 -7.74
N THR A 63 -11.84 -16.89 -7.06
CA THR A 63 -10.68 -16.00 -7.32
C THR A 63 -9.56 -16.23 -6.31
N ARG A 64 -8.35 -16.56 -6.78
CA ARG A 64 -7.13 -16.69 -5.95
C ARG A 64 -6.05 -15.71 -6.39
N VAL A 65 -5.56 -14.89 -5.47
CA VAL A 65 -4.52 -13.88 -5.74
C VAL A 65 -3.18 -14.32 -5.15
N VAL A 66 -2.16 -14.50 -6.00
CA VAL A 66 -0.78 -14.79 -5.58
C VAL A 66 0.12 -13.59 -5.90
N ARG A 67 0.89 -13.11 -4.92
CA ARG A 67 1.83 -11.98 -5.08
C ARG A 67 3.26 -12.43 -4.75
N ARG A 68 4.17 -12.39 -5.73
CA ARG A 68 5.60 -12.71 -5.56
C ARG A 68 6.46 -11.49 -5.89
N ARG A 69 7.42 -11.14 -5.02
CA ARG A 69 8.41 -10.08 -5.26
C ARG A 69 9.73 -10.71 -5.70
N VAL A 70 10.34 -10.15 -6.75
CA VAL A 70 11.68 -10.54 -7.23
C VAL A 70 12.57 -9.30 -7.19
N LEU A 71 13.76 -9.42 -6.62
CA LEU A 71 14.76 -8.36 -6.54
C LEU A 71 15.85 -8.66 -7.57
N LEU A 72 16.10 -7.73 -8.48
CA LEU A 72 17.13 -7.82 -9.51
C LEU A 72 18.22 -6.78 -9.23
N LYS A 73 19.48 -7.16 -9.43
CA LYS A 73 20.62 -6.25 -9.28
C LYS A 73 20.73 -5.34 -10.52
N GLU A 74 21.08 -4.08 -10.28
CA GLU A 74 20.99 -2.90 -11.14
C GLU A 74 21.58 -3.03 -12.56
N ASN A 75 22.56 -3.91 -12.77
CA ASN A 75 23.28 -4.04 -14.05
C ASN A 75 22.43 -4.56 -15.23
N GLU A 76 21.27 -5.17 -14.97
CA GLU A 76 20.44 -5.85 -15.99
C GLU A 76 19.07 -5.17 -16.22
N LEU A 77 18.85 -3.97 -15.68
CA LEU A 77 17.52 -3.35 -15.55
C LEU A 77 17.10 -2.39 -16.68
N GLN A 78 18.00 -2.08 -17.62
CA GLN A 78 17.76 -1.04 -18.63
C GLN A 78 16.69 -1.40 -19.68
N ASN A 79 16.34 -2.68 -19.83
CA ASN A 79 15.47 -3.13 -20.94
C ASN A 79 14.09 -3.70 -20.51
N ILE A 80 13.74 -3.66 -19.22
CA ILE A 80 12.49 -4.28 -18.74
C ILE A 80 11.33 -3.25 -18.75
N PRO A 81 10.20 -3.54 -19.41
CA PRO A 81 9.01 -2.67 -19.41
C PRO A 81 8.41 -2.52 -18.01
N GLY A 82 7.86 -1.33 -17.73
CA GLY A 82 7.42 -0.93 -16.37
C GLY A 82 6.20 -1.70 -15.83
N GLU A 83 5.27 -2.06 -16.69
CA GLU A 83 4.08 -2.83 -16.34
C GLU A 83 3.76 -3.82 -17.47
N GLN A 84 3.53 -5.08 -17.11
CA GLN A 84 3.06 -6.10 -18.01
C GLN A 84 1.84 -6.78 -17.41
N VAL A 85 0.76 -6.82 -18.18
CA VAL A 85 -0.43 -7.59 -17.84
C VAL A 85 -0.59 -8.71 -18.86
N THR A 86 -0.76 -9.94 -18.39
CA THR A 86 -1.03 -11.10 -19.23
C THR A 86 -2.31 -11.75 -18.74
N GLU A 87 -3.26 -11.99 -19.63
CA GLU A 87 -4.52 -12.67 -19.33
C GLU A 87 -4.57 -13.97 -20.12
N GLU A 88 -4.69 -15.09 -19.39
CA GLU A 88 -4.76 -16.44 -19.96
C GLU A 88 -6.13 -17.02 -19.59
N HIS A 89 -6.88 -17.50 -20.57
CA HIS A 89 -8.15 -18.19 -20.35
C HIS A 89 -7.95 -19.69 -20.51
N PHE A 90 -8.44 -20.46 -19.55
CA PHE A 90 -8.40 -21.91 -19.53
C PHE A 90 -9.82 -22.44 -19.31
N THR A 91 -10.07 -23.66 -19.76
CA THR A 91 -11.27 -24.41 -19.37
C THR A 91 -10.81 -25.55 -18.48
N ASP A 92 -11.39 -25.66 -17.29
CA ASP A 92 -11.10 -26.78 -16.40
C ASP A 92 -11.80 -28.08 -16.87
N GLU A 93 -11.50 -29.20 -16.21
CA GLU A 93 -12.08 -30.50 -16.54
C GLU A 93 -13.60 -30.56 -16.30
N GLN A 94 -14.14 -29.61 -15.55
CA GLN A 94 -15.55 -29.47 -15.24
C GLN A 94 -16.27 -28.53 -16.23
N GLY A 95 -15.55 -27.92 -17.17
CA GLY A 95 -16.11 -27.01 -18.18
C GLY A 95 -16.17 -25.54 -17.75
N ASN A 96 -15.62 -25.17 -16.59
CA ASN A 96 -15.60 -23.79 -16.12
C ASN A 96 -14.51 -22.98 -16.81
N VAL A 97 -14.80 -21.70 -17.09
CA VAL A 97 -13.83 -20.76 -17.66
C VAL A 97 -12.98 -20.18 -16.53
N VAL A 98 -11.71 -20.56 -16.49
CA VAL A 98 -10.71 -20.04 -15.55
C VAL A 98 -9.91 -18.93 -16.23
N THR A 99 -10.07 -17.70 -15.74
CA THR A 99 -9.30 -16.54 -16.21
C THR A 99 -8.14 -16.25 -15.27
N LYS A 100 -6.91 -16.41 -15.75
CA LYS A 100 -5.68 -16.13 -15.00
C LYS A 100 -5.07 -14.81 -15.47
N LYS A 101 -5.22 -13.80 -14.63
CA LYS A 101 -4.61 -12.48 -14.83
C LYS A 101 -3.30 -12.36 -14.07
N ILE A 102 -2.19 -12.24 -14.80
CA ILE A 102 -0.85 -12.01 -14.27
C ILE A 102 -0.49 -10.54 -14.45
N ILE A 103 -0.25 -9.84 -13.35
CA ILE A 103 0.19 -8.44 -13.36
C ILE A 103 1.63 -8.39 -12.84
N ARG A 104 2.57 -7.95 -13.68
CA ARG A 104 3.97 -7.73 -13.34
C ARG A 104 4.23 -6.23 -13.30
N LYS A 105 4.58 -5.70 -12.12
CA LYS A 105 4.93 -4.29 -11.93
C LYS A 105 6.42 -4.18 -11.59
N VAL A 106 7.15 -3.38 -12.34
CA VAL A 106 8.55 -3.07 -12.08
C VAL A 106 8.61 -1.78 -11.27
N VAL A 107 9.12 -1.87 -10.04
CA VAL A 107 9.38 -0.70 -9.20
C VAL A 107 10.87 -0.41 -9.25
N ARG A 108 11.25 0.68 -9.94
CA ARG A 108 12.63 1.16 -10.00
C ARG A 108 12.87 2.11 -8.83
N GLN A 109 13.90 1.84 -8.02
CA GLN A 109 14.45 2.83 -7.11
C GLN A 109 15.57 3.54 -7.86
N ILE A 110 15.33 4.78 -8.24
CA ILE A 110 16.38 5.68 -8.72
C ILE A 110 16.85 6.42 -7.47
N GLU A 111 18.09 6.20 -7.05
CA GLU A 111 18.68 7.05 -6.01
C GLU A 111 18.66 8.49 -6.55
N PRO A 112 18.09 9.47 -5.81
CA PRO A 112 18.23 10.87 -6.19
C PRO A 112 19.70 11.25 -5.96
N SER A 113 20.54 10.99 -6.96
CA SER A 113 21.90 11.49 -7.03
C SER A 113 21.83 13.01 -7.05
N GLY A 114 22.00 13.60 -5.87
CA GLY A 114 22.35 15.01 -5.76
C GLY A 114 23.78 15.19 -6.21
N ALA A 115 23.97 15.68 -7.44
CA ALA A 115 25.09 16.51 -7.86
C ALA A 115 24.84 16.96 -9.30
N ASP A 116 24.82 18.28 -9.45
CA ASP A 116 25.11 19.03 -10.67
C ASP A 116 26.33 18.44 -11.39
N ASP A 117 26.19 18.14 -12.67
CA ASP A 117 27.29 18.14 -13.63
C ASP A 117 26.70 18.43 -15.02
N THR A 118 26.53 19.72 -15.26
CA THR A 118 26.56 20.31 -16.59
C THR A 118 27.83 19.84 -17.30
N GLN A 119 27.71 19.04 -18.36
CA GLN A 119 28.76 18.95 -19.36
C GLN A 119 28.16 18.95 -20.77
N GLU A 120 28.11 20.17 -21.29
CA GLU A 120 28.06 20.53 -22.69
C GLU A 120 29.24 19.91 -23.47
N HIS A 121 28.97 19.64 -24.76
CA HIS A 121 29.87 19.76 -25.91
C HIS A 121 30.64 18.53 -26.41
N GLY A 122 30.48 18.27 -27.71
CA GLY A 122 31.35 17.41 -28.51
C GLY A 122 30.75 16.94 -29.85
N GLU A 123 30.39 17.88 -30.74
CA GLU A 123 30.15 17.58 -32.16
C GLU A 123 31.42 17.00 -32.82
N ALA A 124 31.28 15.97 -33.68
CA ALA A 124 32.30 15.62 -34.67
C ALA A 124 31.80 14.59 -35.72
N HIS A 125 31.39 15.13 -36.86
CA HIS A 125 31.64 14.60 -38.22
C HIS A 125 30.85 13.38 -38.73
N THR A 126 29.87 13.66 -39.60
CA THR A 126 29.62 12.85 -40.79
C THR A 126 29.66 13.73 -42.04
N SER A 127 30.84 13.87 -42.64
CA SER A 127 30.98 13.99 -44.10
C SER A 127 30.59 12.63 -44.69
N THR A 128 29.73 12.50 -45.69
CA THR A 128 29.93 12.88 -47.10
C THR A 128 28.61 12.56 -47.84
N PRO A 129 28.15 13.34 -48.82
CA PRO A 129 27.04 12.92 -49.68
C PRO A 129 27.51 12.23 -50.96
N ASN A 130 26.63 11.35 -51.47
CA ASN A 130 26.47 10.95 -52.89
C ASN A 130 27.34 9.80 -53.45
N PRO A 131 26.98 9.17 -54.58
CA PRO A 131 26.36 9.72 -55.81
C PRO A 131 24.83 9.64 -55.96
#